data_AF-A0A543PY63-F1
#
_entry.id   AF-A0A543PY63-F1
#
_cell.length_a   1.000
_cell.length_b   1.000
_cell.length_c   1.000
_cell.angle_alpha   90.00
_cell.angle_beta   90.00
_cell.angle_gamma   90.00
#
_symmetry.space_group_name_H-M   'P 1'
#
loop_
_entity.id
_entity.type
_entity.pdbx_description
1 polymer ?
#
loop_
_entity_poly.entity_id
_entity_poly.type
_entity_poly.pdbx_seq_one_letter_code
_entity_poly.pdbx_strand_id
1 'polypeptide(L)'
;MRAFYVGVLGMTEVAKPEALRKRGGAWFRAGSAELHVGIEEAFAPALKAHPGIAVADVDRLAAAVEASGAPVRWDDAIPGLLRFHTSDPVGNRLEFQQAQG
;
A
#
# COMPACT_ATOMS: atom_id res chain seq x y z
N MET A 1 8.63 3.29 6.31
CA MET A 1 8.48 3.38 4.84
C MET A 1 8.92 2.08 4.16
N ARG A 2 10.21 1.83 3.91
CA ARG A 2 10.71 0.61 3.25
C ARG A 2 10.33 -0.69 3.98
N ALA A 3 10.43 -0.71 5.31
CA ALA A 3 10.03 -1.87 6.11
C ALA A 3 8.58 -2.30 5.85
N PHE A 4 7.68 -1.35 5.60
CA PHE A 4 6.28 -1.65 5.30
C PHE A 4 6.10 -2.09 3.85
N TYR A 5 6.48 -1.27 2.87
CA TYR A 5 6.24 -1.59 1.46
C TYR A 5 7.02 -2.84 0.99
N VAL A 6 8.26 -3.04 1.48
CA VAL A 6 9.07 -4.21 1.13
C VAL A 6 8.82 -5.37 2.08
N GLY A 7 8.93 -5.14 3.39
CA GLY A 7 8.88 -6.20 4.38
C GLY A 7 7.48 -6.74 4.66
N VAL A 8 6.44 -5.89 4.60
CA VAL A 8 5.06 -6.27 4.92
C VAL A 8 4.27 -6.54 3.65
N LEU A 9 4.26 -5.59 2.70
CA LEU A 9 3.50 -5.72 1.47
C LEU A 9 4.20 -6.58 0.40
N GLY A 10 5.46 -6.99 0.64
CA GLY A 10 6.22 -7.83 -0.28
C GLY A 10 6.58 -7.16 -1.61
N MET A 11 6.50 -5.82 -1.70
CA MET A 11 6.88 -5.10 -2.91
C MET A 11 8.40 -5.02 -3.04
N THR A 12 8.89 -4.84 -4.26
CA THR A 12 10.31 -4.58 -4.53
C THR A 12 10.57 -3.09 -4.64
N GLU A 13 11.53 -2.55 -3.90
CA GLU A 13 12.00 -1.17 -4.13
C GLU A 13 12.69 -1.08 -5.49
N VAL A 14 12.29 -0.11 -6.32
CA VAL A 14 12.87 0.11 -7.65
C VAL A 14 13.62 1.43 -7.70
N ALA A 15 14.73 1.44 -8.43
CA ALA A 15 15.56 2.62 -8.56
C ALA A 15 14.80 3.73 -9.31
N LYS A 16 14.77 4.93 -8.72
CA LYS A 16 14.24 6.11 -9.40
C LYS A 16 15.11 6.49 -10.60
N PRO A 17 14.52 7.02 -11.68
CA PRO A 17 15.26 7.69 -12.74
C PRO A 17 16.20 8.76 -12.19
N GLU A 18 17.36 8.93 -12.81
CA GLU A 18 18.43 9.84 -12.34
C GLU A 18 17.90 11.26 -12.06
N ALA A 19 17.10 11.79 -12.98
CA ALA A 19 16.49 13.13 -12.88
C ALA A 19 15.59 13.30 -11.63
N LEU A 20 15.09 12.22 -11.03
CA LEU A 20 14.18 12.24 -9.89
C LEU A 20 14.86 11.90 -8.55
N ARG A 21 16.12 11.45 -8.54
CA ARG A 21 16.81 11.00 -7.32
C ARG A 21 16.93 12.09 -6.26
N LYS A 22 17.22 13.32 -6.68
CA LYS A 22 17.37 14.49 -5.77
C LYS A 22 16.07 14.88 -5.04
N ARG A 23 14.90 14.39 -5.50
CA ARG A 23 13.58 14.68 -4.88
C ARG A 23 13.26 13.80 -3.67
N GLY A 24 14.18 12.91 -3.26
CA GLY A 24 13.94 11.96 -2.16
C GLY A 24 12.84 10.95 -2.46
N GLY A 25 12.32 10.27 -1.43
CA GLY A 25 11.24 9.29 -1.57
C GLY A 25 11.69 7.91 -2.06
N ALA A 26 10.74 7.06 -2.41
CA ALA A 26 10.99 5.69 -2.86
C ALA A 26 9.89 5.20 -3.80
N TRP A 27 10.24 4.31 -4.73
CA TRP A 27 9.30 3.66 -5.64
C TRP A 27 9.27 2.16 -5.34
N PHE A 28 8.08 1.57 -5.37
CA PHE A 28 7.86 0.16 -5.04
C PHE A 28 7.03 -0.51 -6.12
N ARG A 29 7.37 -1.75 -6.50
CA ARG A 29 6.67 -2.52 -7.54
C ARG A 29 6.25 -3.90 -7.04
N ALA A 30 5.05 -4.33 -7.42
CA ALA A 30 4.58 -5.70 -7.28
C ALA A 30 3.68 -6.04 -8.47
N GLY A 31 4.06 -7.03 -9.28
CA GLY A 31 3.37 -7.35 -10.53
C GLY A 31 3.31 -6.13 -11.47
N SER A 32 2.10 -5.78 -11.90
CA SER A 32 1.83 -4.60 -12.74
C SER A 32 1.62 -3.31 -11.95
N ALA A 33 1.58 -3.36 -10.62
CA ALA A 33 1.39 -2.19 -9.78
C ALA A 33 2.73 -1.55 -9.40
N GLU A 34 2.80 -0.23 -9.49
CA GLU A 34 3.93 0.58 -9.01
C GLU A 34 3.42 1.76 -8.19
N LEU A 35 3.96 1.92 -6.98
CA LEU A 35 3.65 3.00 -6.06
C LEU A 35 4.84 3.94 -5.91
N HIS A 36 4.60 5.24 -6.08
CA HIS A 36 5.61 6.28 -5.93
C HIS A 36 5.33 7.07 -4.65
N VAL A 37 6.21 6.94 -3.67
CA VAL A 37 6.12 7.72 -2.43
C VAL A 37 7.08 8.90 -2.55
N GLY A 38 6.50 10.08 -2.78
CA GLY A 38 7.22 11.36 -2.77
C GLY A 38 7.45 11.87 -1.36
N ILE A 39 8.40 12.80 -1.22
CA ILE A 39 8.54 13.62 -0.01
C ILE A 39 7.82 14.93 -0.27
N GLU A 40 7.03 15.38 0.70
CA GLU A 40 6.31 16.65 0.69
C GLU A 40 6.57 17.38 2.01
N GLU A 41 6.85 18.67 1.94
CA GLU A 41 6.96 19.52 3.12
C GLU A 41 5.57 19.87 3.64
N ALA A 42 5.39 19.89 4.96
CA ALA A 42 4.08 20.01 5.61
C ALA A 42 3.08 18.93 5.17
N PHE A 43 3.58 17.71 4.91
CA PHE A 43 2.78 16.55 4.54
C PHE A 43 1.65 16.28 5.54
N ALA A 44 0.46 16.04 5.00
CA ALA A 44 -0.70 15.52 5.72
C ALA A 44 -1.20 14.24 5.03
N PRO A 45 -1.51 13.18 5.79
CA PRO A 45 -1.92 11.91 5.20
C PRO A 45 -3.25 11.99 4.48
N ALA A 46 -3.35 11.29 3.35
CA ALA A 46 -4.61 11.11 2.63
C ALA A 46 -5.49 10.08 3.37
N LEU A 47 -6.42 10.55 4.20
CA LEU A 47 -7.27 9.69 5.04
C LEU A 47 -8.48 9.09 4.30
N LYS A 48 -8.84 9.65 3.14
CA LYS A 48 -10.00 9.22 2.33
C LYS A 48 -9.61 8.82 0.91
N ALA A 49 -8.92 9.68 0.17
CA ALA A 49 -8.39 9.31 -1.15
C ALA A 49 -7.28 8.27 -0.97
N HIS A 50 -7.33 7.18 -1.74
CA HIS A 50 -6.36 6.09 -1.65
C HIS A 50 -6.28 5.31 -2.96
N PRO A 51 -5.16 4.63 -3.24
CA PRO A 51 -5.10 3.60 -4.26
C PRO A 51 -5.82 2.33 -3.79
N GLY A 52 -6.67 1.77 -4.64
CA GLY A 52 -7.22 0.42 -4.49
C GLY A 52 -6.40 -0.57 -5.31
N ILE A 53 -5.76 -1.52 -4.64
CA ILE A 53 -4.76 -2.42 -5.25
C ILE A 53 -5.34 -3.84 -5.27
N ALA A 54 -5.48 -4.39 -6.47
CA ALA A 54 -5.88 -5.78 -6.64
C ALA A 54 -4.74 -6.73 -6.21
N VAL A 55 -5.08 -7.74 -5.42
CA VAL A 55 -4.13 -8.75 -4.92
C VAL A 55 -4.68 -10.15 -5.17
N ALA A 56 -3.77 -11.12 -5.27
CA ALA A 56 -4.16 -12.51 -5.52
C ALA A 56 -4.67 -13.23 -4.26
N ASP A 57 -4.23 -12.78 -3.08
CA ASP A 57 -4.57 -13.38 -1.78
C ASP A 57 -4.65 -12.26 -0.73
N VAL A 58 -5.84 -11.74 -0.54
CA VAL A 58 -6.12 -10.61 0.36
C VAL A 58 -6.05 -11.00 1.83
N ASP A 59 -6.44 -12.24 2.18
CA ASP A 59 -6.37 -12.76 3.54
C ASP A 59 -4.92 -12.92 4.00
N ARG A 60 -4.05 -13.48 3.14
CA ARG A 60 -2.62 -13.58 3.44
C ARG A 60 -1.98 -12.20 3.62
N LEU A 61 -2.35 -11.24 2.79
CA LEU A 61 -1.82 -9.89 2.91
C LEU A 61 -2.33 -9.20 4.19
N ALA A 62 -3.61 -9.36 4.52
CA ALA A 62 -4.19 -8.87 5.76
C ALA A 62 -3.43 -9.41 6.97
N ALA A 63 -3.17 -10.72 7.03
CA ALA A 63 -2.41 -11.34 8.12
C ALA A 63 -0.98 -10.78 8.24
N ALA A 64 -0.29 -10.53 7.12
CA ALA A 64 1.03 -9.89 7.14
C ALA A 64 0.97 -8.44 7.67
N VAL A 65 -0.05 -7.68 7.27
CA VAL A 65 -0.28 -6.31 7.76
C VAL A 65 -0.56 -6.31 9.27
N GLU A 66 -1.46 -7.16 9.75
CA GLU A 66 -1.77 -7.29 11.19
C GLU A 66 -0.53 -7.69 12.00
N ALA A 67 0.25 -8.66 11.51
CA ALA A 67 1.49 -9.10 12.15
C ALA A 67 2.55 -7.97 12.26
N SER A 68 2.49 -6.96 11.38
CA SER A 68 3.35 -5.78 11.44
C SER A 68 2.88 -4.72 12.46
N GLY A 69 1.70 -4.90 13.05
CA GLY A 69 1.04 -3.95 13.96
C GLY A 69 0.24 -2.86 13.25
N ALA A 70 0.16 -2.86 11.93
CA ALA A 70 -0.68 -1.95 11.17
C ALA A 70 -2.16 -2.39 11.24
N PRO A 71 -3.12 -1.46 11.25
CA PRO A 71 -4.53 -1.80 11.36
C PRO A 71 -5.04 -2.46 10.08
N VAL A 72 -5.89 -3.47 10.23
CA VAL A 72 -6.70 -4.02 9.14
C VAL A 72 -8.17 -3.73 9.41
N ARG A 73 -8.82 -3.05 8.46
CA ARG A 73 -10.23 -2.65 8.54
C ARG A 73 -10.97 -3.25 7.35
N TRP A 74 -11.60 -4.40 7.56
CA TRP A 74 -12.44 -5.07 6.57
C TRP A 74 -13.64 -4.20 6.18
N ASP A 75 -14.06 -4.30 4.92
CA ASP A 75 -15.17 -3.55 4.35
C ASP A 75 -15.96 -4.45 3.38
N ASP A 76 -17.21 -4.73 3.73
CA ASP A 76 -18.12 -5.65 3.02
C ASP A 76 -19.17 -4.91 2.18
N ALA A 77 -19.02 -3.59 1.98
CA ALA A 77 -20.03 -2.78 1.29
C ALA A 77 -20.14 -3.06 -0.21
N ILE A 78 -19.21 -3.81 -0.81
CA ILE A 78 -19.22 -4.19 -2.23
C ILE A 78 -19.41 -5.71 -2.33
N PRO A 79 -20.60 -6.20 -2.75
CA PRO A 79 -20.83 -7.62 -2.95
C PRO A 79 -19.86 -8.25 -3.95
N GLY A 80 -19.35 -9.44 -3.64
CA GLY A 80 -18.41 -10.16 -4.52
C GLY A 80 -16.97 -9.63 -4.47
N LEU A 81 -16.65 -8.74 -3.53
CA LEU A 81 -15.32 -8.18 -3.37
C LEU A 81 -14.84 -8.33 -1.92
N LEU A 82 -13.77 -9.09 -1.72
CA LEU A 82 -13.11 -9.18 -0.43
C LEU A 82 -12.06 -8.08 -0.35
N ARG A 83 -12.16 -7.20 0.65
CA ARG A 83 -11.26 -6.05 0.77
C ARG A 83 -11.05 -5.57 2.18
N PHE A 84 -9.91 -4.94 2.41
CA PHE A 84 -9.63 -4.21 3.64
C PHE A 84 -8.88 -2.91 3.38
N HIS A 85 -8.96 -2.02 4.36
CA HIS A 85 -8.19 -0.80 4.41
C HIS A 85 -7.13 -0.87 5.51
N THR A 86 -5.97 -0.32 5.24
CA THR A 86 -4.90 -0.11 6.22
C THR A 86 -4.33 1.30 6.09
N SER A 87 -3.34 1.61 6.93
CA SER A 87 -2.58 2.85 6.88
C SER A 87 -1.11 2.53 6.63
N ASP A 88 -0.48 3.25 5.71
CA ASP A 88 0.97 3.21 5.56
C ASP A 88 1.68 3.82 6.80
N PRO A 89 3.03 3.76 6.89
CA PRO A 89 3.76 4.25 8.05
C PRO A 89 3.64 5.74 8.34
N VAL A 90 3.09 6.54 7.41
CA VAL A 90 2.85 7.97 7.59
C VAL A 90 1.36 8.32 7.61
N GLY A 91 0.49 7.31 7.63
CA GLY A 91 -0.95 7.46 7.83
C GLY A 91 -1.79 7.49 6.55
N ASN A 92 -1.19 7.39 5.36
CA ASN A 92 -1.98 7.34 4.12
C ASN A 92 -2.83 6.07 4.10
N ARG A 93 -4.11 6.21 3.71
CA ARG A 93 -4.99 5.07 3.52
C ARG A 93 -4.56 4.27 2.28
N LEU A 94 -4.61 2.95 2.38
CA LEU A 94 -4.47 2.01 1.27
C LEU A 94 -5.64 1.03 1.31
N GLU A 95 -6.10 0.58 0.15
CA GLU A 95 -7.08 -0.52 0.01
C GLU A 95 -6.45 -1.68 -0.74
N PHE A 96 -6.66 -2.89 -0.25
CA PHE A 96 -6.32 -4.13 -0.94
C PHE A 96 -7.59 -4.94 -1.16
N GLN A 97 -7.75 -5.46 -2.38
CA GLN A 97 -8.99 -6.08 -2.81
C GLN A 97 -8.75 -7.32 -3.67
N GLN A 98 -9.67 -8.28 -3.58
CA GLN A 98 -9.70 -9.50 -4.36
C GLN A 98 -11.15 -9.81 -4.74
N ALA A 99 -11.40 -10.06 -6.03
CA ALA A 99 -12.72 -10.52 -6.47
C ALA A 99 -13.02 -11.91 -5.89
N GLN A 100 -14.20 -12.09 -5.34
CA GLN A 100 -14.71 -13.39 -4.92
C GLN A 100 -15.34 -14.06 -6.15
N GLY A 101 -14.90 -15.29 -6.44
CA GLY A 101 -15.40 -16.09 -7.57
C GLY A 101 -16.79 -16.66 -7.34
#